data_AF-A0A7X9ZUN6-F1
#
_entry.id   AF-A0A7X9ZUN6-F1
#
_cell.length_a   1.000
_cell.length_b   1.000
_cell.length_c   1.000
_cell.angle_alpha   90.00
_cell.angle_beta   90.00
_cell.angle_gamma   90.00
#
_symmetry.space_group_name_H-M   'P 1'
#
loop_
_entity.id
_entity.type
_entity.pdbx_description
1 polymer ?
#
loop_
_entity_poly.entity_id
_entity_poly.type
_entity_poly.pdbx_seq_one_letter_code
_entity_poly.pdbx_strand_id
1 'polypeptide(L)'
;MSRHSREQAPHIGTLPAGPLGTIADVAGVSVGHCTLAEGALQTGVTVIRPHRGDPFVDKVPAAASVINGFGKSIGLVQVDELGTLETPIALTNTFGVGALAQAQIRAAIRANPRIGREWSTVNPLVFECNDGYLNDIQALAVHEQHFDAAFDAASTYVASGAVGAGRGMSCFDLKGGIGNASRVVNIAGSDYVVGALVLANFGRLPMLTIDGTPLGRVLAERASAARAEAAAHAEANAEANATKAPNVTNATTDKPEQGSIIMIVATDAPLDARQLKRLSLRAAAGLARTGSVYGHGSGDIALAFSTAYTVPHGADFVTLPPLVADHGLDPLFRACADSVEQAIVDALWSAESVTGRDGHRRLSLRDSVPDLLQLLGRGAQ
;
A
#
# COMPACT_ATOMS: atom_id res chain seq x y z
N MET A 1 26.26 16.45 -5.71
CA MET A 1 25.02 16.86 -6.39
C MET A 1 24.72 15.84 -7.48
N SER A 2 23.81 14.89 -7.22
CA SER A 2 23.56 13.73 -8.09
C SER A 2 22.59 14.08 -9.22
N ARG A 3 22.96 13.73 -10.46
CA ARG A 3 22.28 14.00 -11.74
C ARG A 3 21.04 13.14 -11.99
N HIS A 4 20.15 12.99 -11.01
CA HIS A 4 18.82 12.43 -11.28
C HIS A 4 17.83 13.59 -11.21
N SER A 5 17.46 14.16 -12.36
CA SER A 5 16.17 14.85 -12.46
C SER A 5 15.13 13.90 -11.85
N ARG A 6 14.38 14.36 -10.84
CA ARG A 6 13.30 13.55 -10.24
C ARG A 6 12.17 13.45 -11.26
N GLU A 7 12.34 12.59 -12.25
CA GLU A 7 11.30 12.27 -13.22
C GLU A 7 10.12 11.65 -12.47
N GLN A 8 8.94 12.22 -12.66
CA GLN A 8 7.73 11.80 -11.95
C GLN A 8 7.16 10.53 -12.59
N ALA A 9 6.46 9.72 -11.79
CA ALA A 9 5.71 8.57 -12.30
C ALA A 9 4.68 9.02 -13.34
N PRO A 10 4.27 8.16 -14.28
CA PRO A 10 3.16 8.47 -15.17
C PRO A 10 1.89 8.77 -14.36
N HIS A 11 1.14 9.79 -14.80
CA HIS A 11 -0.17 10.12 -14.25
C HIS A 11 -1.20 9.13 -14.79
N ILE A 12 -1.84 8.40 -13.90
CA ILE A 12 -2.85 7.38 -14.20
C ILE A 12 -4.24 8.01 -14.30
N GLY A 13 -4.97 7.66 -15.36
CA GLY A 13 -6.33 8.15 -15.59
C GLY A 13 -6.38 9.63 -15.99
N THR A 14 -7.58 10.23 -15.93
CA THR A 14 -7.80 11.61 -16.42
C THR A 14 -8.30 12.56 -15.34
N LEU A 15 -8.52 12.07 -14.12
CA LEU A 15 -8.93 12.90 -12.99
C LEU A 15 -7.72 13.71 -12.48
N PRO A 16 -7.91 14.98 -12.10
CA PRO A 16 -6.85 15.77 -11.50
C PRO A 16 -6.47 15.20 -10.12
N ALA A 17 -5.18 15.27 -9.78
CA ALA A 17 -4.72 14.97 -8.43
C ALA A 17 -4.96 16.18 -7.50
N GLY A 18 -5.01 15.91 -6.19
CA GLY A 18 -4.95 16.99 -5.19
C GLY A 18 -3.58 17.69 -5.17
N PRO A 19 -3.44 18.79 -4.41
CA PRO A 19 -2.23 19.61 -4.42
C PRO A 19 -0.97 18.89 -3.94
N LEU A 20 -1.09 17.94 -3.00
CA LEU A 20 0.02 17.10 -2.55
C LEU A 20 0.20 15.87 -3.45
N GLY A 21 -0.89 15.43 -4.12
CA GLY A 21 -0.92 14.20 -4.88
C GLY A 21 -0.85 12.95 -3.99
N THR A 22 -1.27 13.04 -2.72
CA THR A 22 -1.13 11.97 -1.72
C THR A 22 -2.43 11.76 -0.95
N ILE A 23 -2.53 10.68 -0.16
CA ILE A 23 -3.68 10.45 0.74
C ILE A 23 -3.94 11.64 1.70
N ALA A 24 -2.91 12.42 2.02
CA ALA A 24 -3.01 13.59 2.91
C ALA A 24 -3.68 14.81 2.25
N ASP A 25 -4.05 14.74 0.96
CA ASP A 25 -4.95 15.73 0.36
C ASP A 25 -6.36 15.67 0.96
N VAL A 26 -6.74 14.54 1.57
CA VAL A 26 -7.97 14.45 2.36
C VAL A 26 -7.76 15.16 3.69
N ALA A 27 -8.49 16.26 3.90
CA ALA A 27 -8.28 17.14 5.05
C ALA A 27 -8.34 16.37 6.39
N GLY A 28 -7.34 16.62 7.24
CA GLY A 28 -7.19 15.99 8.55
C GLY A 28 -6.32 14.71 8.54
N VAL A 29 -6.18 14.04 7.39
CA VAL A 29 -5.38 12.82 7.29
C VAL A 29 -3.89 13.15 7.40
N SER A 30 -3.18 12.35 8.19
CA SER A 30 -1.72 12.40 8.29
C SER A 30 -1.13 10.99 8.37
N VAL A 31 0.11 10.84 7.90
CA VAL A 31 0.81 9.56 7.85
C VAL A 31 2.21 9.72 8.43
N GLY A 32 2.63 8.75 9.23
CA GLY A 32 3.98 8.69 9.79
C GLY A 32 4.58 7.31 9.67
N HIS A 33 5.91 7.25 9.69
CA HIS A 33 6.68 6.03 9.47
C HIS A 33 7.77 5.86 10.52
N CYS A 34 7.98 4.61 10.95
CA CYS A 34 9.16 4.17 11.66
C CYS A 34 9.81 3.04 10.85
N THR A 35 11.01 3.27 10.34
CA THR A 35 11.72 2.33 9.44
C THR A 35 12.86 1.65 10.17
N LEU A 36 12.88 0.32 10.19
CA LEU A 36 13.99 -0.51 10.66
C LEU A 36 14.75 -1.07 9.46
N ALA A 37 16.01 -0.67 9.28
CA ALA A 37 16.78 -0.92 8.06
C ALA A 37 18.20 -1.43 8.31
N GLU A 38 18.45 -2.11 9.43
CA GLU A 38 19.77 -2.58 9.84
C GLU A 38 19.98 -4.07 9.53
N GLY A 39 20.92 -4.36 8.62
CA GLY A 39 21.29 -5.74 8.29
C GLY A 39 20.11 -6.58 7.81
N ALA A 40 19.80 -7.66 8.53
CA ALA A 40 18.67 -8.55 8.23
C ALA A 40 17.31 -7.96 8.65
N LEU A 41 17.28 -6.90 9.46
CA LEU A 41 16.06 -6.21 9.86
C LEU A 41 15.68 -5.19 8.77
N GLN A 42 14.68 -5.53 7.98
CA GLN A 42 14.19 -4.70 6.87
C GLN A 42 12.68 -4.59 6.99
N THR A 43 12.19 -3.90 8.01
CA THR A 43 10.76 -3.84 8.34
C THR A 43 10.39 -2.47 8.92
N GLY A 44 9.19 -2.33 9.48
CA GLY A 44 8.81 -1.13 10.17
C GLY A 44 7.32 -1.02 10.44
N VAL A 45 6.91 0.22 10.72
CA VAL A 45 5.54 0.60 11.04
C VAL A 45 5.17 1.82 10.21
N THR A 46 3.95 1.82 9.69
CA THR A 46 3.32 3.01 9.12
C THR A 46 2.01 3.26 9.88
N VAL A 47 1.78 4.48 10.33
CA VAL A 47 0.54 4.87 11.03
C VAL A 47 -0.19 5.93 10.19
N ILE A 48 -1.48 5.71 9.97
CA ILE A 48 -2.39 6.66 9.32
C ILE A 48 -3.36 7.17 10.37
N ARG A 49 -3.38 8.48 10.58
CA ARG A 49 -4.33 9.14 11.46
C ARG A 49 -5.48 9.69 10.62
N PRO A 50 -6.74 9.33 10.90
CA PRO A 50 -7.87 9.81 10.11
C PRO A 50 -8.15 11.29 10.37
N HIS A 51 -7.74 11.81 11.53
CA HIS A 51 -7.74 13.22 11.89
C HIS A 51 -6.74 13.49 13.02
N ARG A 52 -6.54 14.78 13.35
CA ARG A 52 -5.66 15.23 14.46
C ARG A 52 -6.18 14.92 15.87
N GLY A 53 -7.49 14.74 16.03
CA GLY A 53 -8.14 14.45 17.31
C GLY A 53 -7.94 13.00 17.77
N ASP A 54 -8.70 12.61 18.79
CA ASP A 54 -8.71 11.26 19.34
C ASP A 54 -9.77 10.40 18.63
N PRO A 55 -9.39 9.38 17.83
CA PRO A 55 -10.34 8.57 17.07
C PRO A 55 -11.23 7.70 17.97
N PHE A 56 -10.84 7.46 19.24
CA PHE A 56 -11.72 6.74 20.15
C PHE A 56 -12.90 7.63 20.56
N VAL A 57 -12.64 8.90 20.85
CA VAL A 57 -13.65 9.88 21.26
C VAL A 57 -14.48 10.32 20.06
N ASP A 58 -13.84 10.63 18.94
CA ASP A 58 -14.46 11.10 17.70
C ASP A 58 -14.24 10.06 16.60
N LYS A 59 -15.10 9.04 16.54
CA LYS A 59 -14.92 7.93 15.59
C LYS A 59 -15.17 8.38 14.17
N VAL A 60 -14.58 7.68 13.22
CA VAL A 60 -14.69 8.03 11.79
C VAL A 60 -15.44 6.92 11.06
N PRO A 61 -16.44 7.25 10.22
CA PRO A 61 -17.16 6.24 9.44
C PRO A 61 -16.19 5.49 8.53
N ALA A 62 -16.26 4.16 8.54
CA ALA A 62 -15.32 3.30 7.84
C ALA A 62 -15.96 1.97 7.44
N ALA A 63 -15.40 1.33 6.41
CA ALA A 63 -15.75 -0.02 6.02
C ALA A 63 -14.59 -0.71 5.29
N ALA A 64 -14.43 -2.02 5.51
CA ALA A 64 -13.38 -2.81 4.88
C ALA A 64 -13.93 -3.85 3.90
N SER A 65 -13.21 -4.13 2.83
CA SER A 65 -13.48 -5.22 1.89
C SER A 65 -12.29 -6.18 1.85
N VAL A 66 -12.55 -7.46 2.10
CA VAL A 66 -11.58 -8.54 1.91
C VAL A 66 -11.75 -9.06 0.49
N ILE A 67 -10.75 -8.84 -0.36
CA ILE A 67 -10.74 -9.30 -1.75
C ILE A 67 -10.19 -10.72 -1.80
N ASN A 68 -9.05 -10.95 -1.14
CA ASN A 68 -8.56 -12.28 -0.81
C ASN A 68 -8.07 -12.36 0.64
N GLY A 69 -8.52 -13.38 1.36
CA GLY A 69 -8.47 -13.45 2.83
C GLY A 69 -7.19 -14.05 3.42
N PHE A 70 -6.09 -14.16 2.67
CA PHE A 70 -4.84 -14.74 3.20
C PHE A 70 -4.07 -13.81 4.17
N GLY A 71 -4.69 -12.71 4.63
CA GLY A 71 -4.11 -11.75 5.57
C GLY A 71 -4.47 -12.00 7.04
N LYS A 72 -3.68 -11.43 7.96
CA LYS A 72 -3.80 -11.62 9.43
C LYS A 72 -4.16 -10.28 10.12
N SER A 73 -4.99 -9.46 9.48
CA SER A 73 -5.39 -8.15 10.01
C SER A 73 -6.28 -8.27 11.25
N ILE A 74 -6.20 -7.30 12.15
CA ILE A 74 -7.02 -7.19 13.38
C ILE A 74 -7.99 -6.01 13.26
N GLY A 75 -9.19 -6.20 13.81
CA GLY A 75 -10.19 -5.16 14.04
C GLY A 75 -11.31 -5.08 13.01
N LEU A 76 -11.25 -5.89 11.95
CA LEU A 76 -12.20 -5.86 10.83
C LEU A 76 -13.64 -6.22 11.24
N VAL A 77 -13.82 -7.12 12.21
CA VAL A 77 -15.15 -7.57 12.65
C VAL A 77 -15.97 -6.41 13.21
N GLN A 78 -15.40 -5.59 14.10
CA GLN A 78 -16.11 -4.45 14.67
C GLN A 78 -16.27 -3.30 13.66
N VAL A 79 -15.34 -3.15 12.70
CA VAL A 79 -15.52 -2.21 11.58
C VAL A 79 -16.73 -2.61 10.71
N ASP A 80 -16.92 -3.90 10.44
CA ASP A 80 -18.06 -4.39 9.66
C ASP A 80 -19.39 -4.26 10.42
N GLU A 81 -19.38 -4.48 11.74
CA GLU A 81 -20.57 -4.37 12.60
C GLU A 81 -20.98 -2.91 12.86
N LEU A 82 -20.03 -2.05 13.25
CA LEU A 82 -20.32 -0.69 13.70
C LEU A 82 -20.09 0.39 12.63
N GLY A 83 -19.50 0.03 11.50
CA GLY A 83 -19.27 0.98 10.40
C GLY A 83 -18.35 2.15 10.75
N THR A 84 -17.48 1.98 11.75
CA THR A 84 -16.57 3.02 12.25
C THR A 84 -15.21 2.44 12.59
N LEU A 85 -14.17 3.26 12.48
CA LEU A 85 -12.87 3.01 13.11
C LEU A 85 -12.69 3.95 14.31
N GLU A 86 -12.04 3.43 15.36
CA GLU A 86 -11.90 4.11 16.67
C GLU A 86 -10.45 4.15 17.17
N THR A 87 -9.51 3.80 16.30
CA THR A 87 -8.06 3.87 16.52
C THR A 87 -7.39 4.40 15.25
N PRO A 88 -6.15 4.92 15.32
CA PRO A 88 -5.35 5.14 14.12
C PRO A 88 -5.20 3.82 13.36
N ILE A 89 -5.02 3.87 12.04
CA ILE A 89 -4.75 2.67 11.25
C ILE A 89 -3.24 2.40 11.32
N ALA A 90 -2.84 1.18 11.64
CA ALA A 90 -1.44 0.79 11.62
C ALA A 90 -1.16 -0.30 10.59
N LEU A 91 -0.03 -0.18 9.89
CA LEU A 91 0.48 -1.15 8.93
C LEU A 91 1.84 -1.66 9.41
N THR A 92 2.11 -2.96 9.24
CA THR A 92 3.40 -3.57 9.58
C THR A 92 3.61 -4.92 8.86
N ASN A 93 4.56 -5.74 9.32
CA ASN A 93 4.74 -7.10 8.85
C ASN A 93 3.77 -8.09 9.53
N THR A 94 3.56 -9.26 8.93
CA THR A 94 2.60 -10.27 9.40
C THR A 94 2.72 -10.61 10.89
N PHE A 95 3.95 -10.76 11.40
CA PHE A 95 4.16 -11.15 12.80
C PHE A 95 4.19 -9.96 13.77
N GLY A 96 4.26 -8.73 13.26
CA GLY A 96 4.16 -7.50 14.02
C GLY A 96 2.73 -7.11 14.42
N VAL A 97 1.71 -7.73 13.82
CA VAL A 97 0.29 -7.34 14.03
C VAL A 97 -0.10 -7.35 15.51
N GLY A 98 0.23 -8.42 16.24
CA GLY A 98 -0.11 -8.53 17.66
C GLY A 98 0.56 -7.44 18.52
N ALA A 99 1.82 -7.12 18.22
CA ALA A 99 2.57 -6.08 18.91
C ALA A 99 1.94 -4.69 18.68
N LEU A 100 1.55 -4.38 17.44
CA LEU A 100 0.88 -3.11 17.13
C LEU A 100 -0.53 -3.01 17.68
N ALA A 101 -1.28 -4.11 17.71
CA ALA A 101 -2.60 -4.11 18.33
C ALA A 101 -2.50 -3.81 19.83
N GLN A 102 -1.52 -4.42 20.52
CA GLN A 102 -1.26 -4.11 21.93
C GLN A 102 -0.80 -2.65 22.12
N ALA A 103 0.06 -2.14 21.25
CA ALA A 103 0.51 -0.75 21.30
C ALA A 103 -0.66 0.24 21.15
N GLN A 104 -1.58 0.00 20.21
CA GLN A 104 -2.78 0.81 20.03
C GLN A 104 -3.71 0.78 21.24
N ILE A 105 -3.93 -0.40 21.84
CA ILE A 105 -4.72 -0.53 23.07
C ILE A 105 -4.09 0.28 24.20
N ARG A 106 -2.76 0.18 24.39
CA ARG A 106 -2.04 0.94 25.42
C ARG A 106 -2.11 2.45 25.16
N ALA A 107 -1.93 2.88 23.92
CA ALA A 107 -2.06 4.28 23.53
C ALA A 107 -3.46 4.83 23.80
N ALA A 108 -4.50 4.09 23.44
CA ALA A 108 -5.89 4.47 23.70
C ALA A 108 -6.18 4.58 25.21
N ILE A 109 -5.71 3.62 26.02
CA ILE A 109 -5.86 3.68 27.49
C ILE A 109 -5.08 4.86 28.09
N ARG A 110 -3.88 5.17 27.59
CA ARG A 110 -3.11 6.34 28.02
C ARG A 110 -3.87 7.64 27.75
N ALA A 111 -4.48 7.77 26.57
CA ALA A 111 -5.28 8.93 26.21
C ALA A 111 -6.61 8.99 26.99
N ASN A 112 -7.22 7.82 27.24
CA ASN A 112 -8.52 7.68 27.88
C ASN A 112 -8.49 6.58 28.96
N PRO A 113 -8.10 6.90 30.20
CA PRO A 113 -7.98 5.91 31.28
C PRO A 113 -9.28 5.18 31.66
N ARG A 114 -10.43 5.68 31.17
CA ARG A 114 -11.77 5.09 31.35
C ARG A 114 -12.02 3.87 30.46
N ILE A 115 -11.24 3.67 29.39
CA ILE A 115 -11.37 2.52 28.46
C ILE A 115 -11.16 1.20 29.22
N GLY A 116 -12.09 0.26 29.05
CA GLY A 116 -12.08 -1.00 29.79
C GLY A 116 -12.38 -0.85 31.29
N ARG A 117 -12.95 0.29 31.68
CA ARG A 117 -13.46 0.62 33.01
C ARG A 117 -14.87 1.17 32.87
N GLU A 118 -15.05 2.49 32.89
CA GLU A 118 -16.35 3.14 32.70
C GLU A 118 -16.77 3.22 31.23
N TRP A 119 -15.81 3.16 30.30
CA TRP A 119 -16.04 3.12 28.86
C TRP A 119 -15.81 1.71 28.31
N SER A 120 -16.30 1.46 27.11
CA SER A 120 -16.10 0.20 26.39
C SER A 120 -14.62 -0.11 26.23
N THR A 121 -14.32 -1.35 25.84
CA THR A 121 -13.00 -1.69 25.30
C THR A 121 -12.75 -0.97 23.98
N VAL A 122 -11.53 -1.09 23.46
CA VAL A 122 -11.10 -0.46 22.22
C VAL A 122 -10.76 -1.50 21.16
N ASN A 123 -11.10 -1.21 19.91
CA ASN A 123 -10.81 -2.00 18.72
C ASN A 123 -9.52 -1.49 18.04
N PRO A 124 -8.37 -2.17 18.22
CA PRO A 124 -7.19 -1.87 17.43
C PRO A 124 -7.42 -2.24 15.97
N LEU A 125 -6.95 -1.38 15.06
CA LEU A 125 -7.08 -1.57 13.61
C LEU A 125 -5.70 -1.67 12.97
N VAL A 126 -5.28 -2.90 12.71
CA VAL A 126 -3.93 -3.23 12.25
C VAL A 126 -3.97 -4.14 11.03
N PHE A 127 -3.22 -3.77 10.00
CA PHE A 127 -3.07 -4.53 8.77
C PHE A 127 -1.60 -4.89 8.52
N GLU A 128 -1.37 -5.82 7.60
CA GLU A 128 -0.03 -6.35 7.37
C GLU A 128 0.23 -6.82 5.94
N CYS A 129 1.52 -6.97 5.63
CA CYS A 129 2.01 -7.79 4.54
C CYS A 129 3.22 -8.61 5.01
N ASN A 130 3.57 -9.68 4.30
CA ASN A 130 4.71 -10.52 4.66
C ASN A 130 6.02 -10.02 4.00
N ASP A 131 6.94 -9.47 4.80
CA ASP A 131 8.26 -9.01 4.35
C ASP A 131 9.39 -10.04 4.49
N GLY A 132 9.07 -11.29 4.84
CA GLY A 132 10.03 -12.34 5.17
C GLY A 132 11.03 -12.73 4.07
N TYR A 133 10.90 -12.21 2.84
CA TYR A 133 11.92 -12.36 1.80
C TYR A 133 13.16 -11.50 2.09
N LEU A 134 12.97 -10.23 2.49
CA LEU A 134 14.06 -9.29 2.81
C LEU A 134 14.30 -9.19 4.31
N ASN A 135 13.25 -9.33 5.12
CA ASN A 135 13.30 -9.17 6.56
C ASN A 135 13.50 -10.52 7.27
N ASP A 136 14.22 -10.52 8.39
CA ASP A 136 14.09 -11.54 9.41
C ASP A 136 12.79 -11.33 10.20
N ILE A 137 11.68 -11.80 9.62
CA ILE A 137 10.36 -11.68 10.24
C ILE A 137 10.24 -12.48 11.55
N GLN A 138 11.11 -13.47 11.78
CA GLN A 138 11.12 -14.28 13.00
C GLN A 138 11.81 -13.59 14.17
N ALA A 139 12.59 -12.54 13.92
CA ALA A 139 13.16 -11.71 14.98
C ALA A 139 12.09 -10.95 15.78
N LEU A 140 10.86 -10.82 15.26
CA LEU A 140 9.75 -10.11 15.92
C LEU A 140 10.14 -8.70 16.37
N ALA A 141 10.96 -8.00 15.56
CA ALA A 141 11.61 -6.74 15.92
C ALA A 141 10.65 -5.53 16.03
N VAL A 142 9.37 -5.68 15.71
CA VAL A 142 8.38 -4.61 15.84
C VAL A 142 7.86 -4.57 17.29
N HIS A 143 7.92 -3.40 17.92
CA HIS A 143 7.59 -3.17 19.31
C HIS A 143 6.79 -1.86 19.45
N GLU A 144 6.23 -1.63 20.64
CA GLU A 144 5.41 -0.45 20.97
C GLU A 144 6.11 0.87 20.63
N GLN A 145 7.40 1.02 20.93
CA GLN A 145 8.16 2.24 20.62
C GLN A 145 8.18 2.58 19.11
N HIS A 146 8.08 1.58 18.24
CA HIS A 146 8.05 1.78 16.79
C HIS A 146 6.68 2.29 16.33
N PHE A 147 5.60 1.89 17.02
CA PHE A 147 4.28 2.47 16.84
C PHE A 147 4.26 3.94 17.28
N ASP A 148 4.73 4.22 18.49
CA ASP A 148 4.74 5.57 19.06
C ASP A 148 5.58 6.51 18.17
N ALA A 149 6.77 6.08 17.73
CA ALA A 149 7.59 6.86 16.80
C ALA A 149 6.91 7.14 15.46
N ALA A 150 6.20 6.16 14.88
CA ALA A 150 5.45 6.35 13.64
C ALA A 150 4.23 7.26 13.85
N PHE A 151 3.55 7.16 15.00
CA PHE A 151 2.41 8.00 15.35
C PHE A 151 2.84 9.47 15.54
N ASP A 152 3.94 9.70 16.26
CA ASP A 152 4.48 11.04 16.52
C ASP A 152 5.05 11.70 15.26
N ALA A 153 5.60 10.90 14.33
CA ALA A 153 6.10 11.38 13.05
C ALA A 153 4.99 11.69 12.03
N ALA A 154 3.71 11.45 12.35
CA ALA A 154 2.62 11.61 11.40
C ALA A 154 2.46 13.06 10.92
N SER A 155 2.51 13.27 9.61
CA SER A 155 2.36 14.58 8.98
C SER A 155 1.63 14.49 7.64
N THR A 156 1.40 15.63 6.99
CA THR A 156 0.88 15.68 5.62
C THR A 156 1.94 15.42 4.56
N TYR A 157 3.22 15.36 4.93
CA TYR A 157 4.31 14.95 4.04
C TYR A 157 4.46 13.44 4.09
N VAL A 158 3.85 12.75 3.12
CA VAL A 158 3.81 11.28 3.07
C VAL A 158 4.95 10.76 2.20
N ALA A 159 5.86 9.99 2.80
CA ALA A 159 6.95 9.35 2.06
C ALA A 159 6.49 8.05 1.39
N SER A 160 7.08 7.74 0.23
CA SER A 160 6.81 6.53 -0.54
C SER A 160 8.06 5.65 -0.68
N GLY A 161 7.88 4.44 -1.20
CA GLY A 161 8.93 3.46 -1.44
C GLY A 161 9.25 2.61 -0.20
N ALA A 162 10.54 2.37 0.04
CA ALA A 162 11.04 1.44 1.04
C ALA A 162 11.11 2.04 2.46
N VAL A 163 9.98 2.55 2.96
CA VAL A 163 9.85 3.22 4.27
C VAL A 163 8.75 2.58 5.14
N GLY A 164 8.86 2.73 6.46
CA GLY A 164 7.88 2.22 7.42
C GLY A 164 7.59 0.73 7.21
N ALA A 165 6.31 0.38 7.19
CA ALA A 165 5.86 -0.99 6.89
C ALA A 165 6.32 -1.48 5.50
N GLY A 166 6.58 -0.58 4.55
CA GLY A 166 7.00 -0.91 3.19
C GLY A 166 8.47 -1.32 3.04
N ARG A 167 9.27 -1.22 4.10
CA ARG A 167 10.74 -1.38 4.02
C ARG A 167 11.15 -2.72 3.40
N GLY A 168 10.60 -3.84 3.86
CA GLY A 168 10.95 -5.18 3.38
C GLY A 168 10.02 -5.74 2.31
N MET A 169 9.09 -4.95 1.79
CA MET A 169 8.09 -5.45 0.84
C MET A 169 8.63 -5.62 -0.58
N SER A 170 8.08 -6.60 -1.30
CA SER A 170 8.39 -6.93 -2.70
C SER A 170 7.13 -6.86 -3.56
N CYS A 171 7.16 -6.15 -4.69
CA CYS A 171 6.01 -6.05 -5.59
C CYS A 171 6.45 -6.37 -7.02
N PHE A 172 5.74 -7.29 -7.69
CA PHE A 172 6.07 -7.81 -9.02
C PHE A 172 7.51 -8.32 -9.15
N ASP A 173 7.99 -9.06 -8.14
CA ASP A 173 9.40 -9.49 -7.97
C ASP A 173 10.45 -8.36 -7.90
N LEU A 174 10.02 -7.10 -7.92
CA LEU A 174 10.82 -5.91 -7.71
C LEU A 174 10.65 -5.41 -6.27
N LYS A 175 11.34 -4.33 -5.92
CA LYS A 175 11.10 -3.65 -4.66
C LYS A 175 9.72 -3.00 -4.68
N GLY A 176 8.89 -3.34 -3.68
CA GLY A 176 7.61 -2.68 -3.40
C GLY A 176 7.71 -1.72 -2.21
N GLY A 177 6.60 -1.50 -1.51
CA GLY A 177 6.58 -0.70 -0.29
C GLY A 177 5.35 0.19 -0.17
N ILE A 178 5.54 1.38 0.42
CA ILE A 178 4.47 2.37 0.54
C ILE A 178 4.33 3.11 -0.78
N GLY A 179 3.09 3.30 -1.24
CA GLY A 179 2.82 4.27 -2.29
C GLY A 179 1.51 4.99 -2.01
N ASN A 180 1.34 6.17 -2.56
CA ASN A 180 0.16 6.97 -2.30
C ASN A 180 -0.21 7.85 -3.50
N ALA A 181 -1.48 8.26 -3.52
CA ALA A 181 -2.04 9.11 -4.56
C ALA A 181 -3.34 9.78 -4.07
N SER A 182 -3.82 10.75 -4.84
CA SER A 182 -5.18 11.30 -4.67
C SER A 182 -5.81 11.68 -6.00
N ARG A 183 -7.13 11.78 -6.03
CA ARG A 183 -7.92 12.33 -7.14
C ARG A 183 -9.01 13.24 -6.62
N VAL A 184 -9.29 14.31 -7.36
CA VAL A 184 -10.39 15.25 -7.09
C VAL A 184 -11.54 14.98 -8.06
N VAL A 185 -12.77 14.97 -7.54
CA VAL A 185 -13.99 14.82 -8.34
C VAL A 185 -15.03 15.85 -7.92
N ASN A 186 -15.82 16.32 -8.88
CA ASN A 186 -16.95 17.21 -8.62
C ASN A 186 -18.25 16.41 -8.55
N ILE A 187 -19.02 16.60 -7.49
CA ILE A 187 -20.33 15.99 -7.28
C ILE A 187 -21.31 17.08 -6.84
N ALA A 188 -22.37 17.28 -7.63
CA ALA A 188 -23.38 18.30 -7.37
C ALA A 188 -22.79 19.70 -7.11
N GLY A 189 -21.72 20.07 -7.81
CA GLY A 189 -21.07 21.38 -7.70
C GLY A 189 -20.09 21.52 -6.52
N SER A 190 -19.85 20.45 -5.75
CA SER A 190 -18.83 20.41 -4.70
C SER A 190 -17.68 19.49 -5.09
N ASP A 191 -16.44 19.92 -4.82
CA ASP A 191 -15.26 19.10 -5.03
C ASP A 191 -14.99 18.22 -3.81
N TYR A 192 -14.67 16.96 -4.07
CA TYR A 192 -14.29 15.97 -3.07
C TYR A 192 -12.99 15.28 -3.49
N VAL A 193 -12.20 14.90 -2.50
CA VAL A 193 -10.94 14.18 -2.66
C VAL A 193 -11.14 12.71 -2.34
N VAL A 194 -10.55 11.84 -3.14
CA VAL A 194 -10.34 10.42 -2.81
C VAL A 194 -8.85 10.13 -2.82
N GLY A 195 -8.28 10.00 -1.63
CA GLY A 195 -6.88 9.64 -1.39
C GLY A 195 -6.71 8.13 -1.23
N ALA A 196 -5.59 7.59 -1.68
CA ALA A 196 -5.19 6.20 -1.47
C ALA A 196 -3.76 6.10 -0.93
N LEU A 197 -3.52 5.17 -0.02
CA LEU A 197 -2.22 4.72 0.42
C LEU A 197 -2.19 3.19 0.37
N VAL A 198 -1.15 2.63 -0.23
CA VAL A 198 -0.99 1.19 -0.38
C VAL A 198 0.28 0.69 0.30
N LEU A 199 0.22 -0.55 0.80
CA LEU A 199 1.38 -1.36 1.17
C LEU A 199 1.52 -2.45 0.11
N ALA A 200 2.30 -2.19 -0.93
CA ALA A 200 2.43 -3.05 -2.10
C ALA A 200 3.45 -4.18 -1.85
N ASN A 201 2.97 -5.41 -1.73
CA ASN A 201 3.78 -6.61 -1.53
C ASN A 201 3.32 -7.80 -2.39
N PHE A 202 2.85 -7.55 -3.62
CA PHE A 202 2.16 -8.56 -4.43
C PHE A 202 2.65 -8.64 -5.88
N GLY A 203 2.21 -9.69 -6.58
CA GLY A 203 2.37 -9.84 -8.01
C GLY A 203 3.71 -10.44 -8.41
N ARG A 204 3.80 -10.89 -9.67
CA ARG A 204 5.00 -11.45 -10.30
C ARG A 204 5.36 -10.63 -11.52
N LEU A 205 6.66 -10.48 -11.79
CA LEU A 205 7.14 -9.54 -12.82
C LEU A 205 6.40 -9.64 -14.16
N PRO A 206 6.12 -10.83 -14.75
CA PRO A 206 5.44 -10.93 -16.03
C PRO A 206 4.02 -10.34 -16.08
N MET A 207 3.39 -10.15 -14.92
CA MET A 207 2.03 -9.60 -14.81
C MET A 207 2.01 -8.08 -14.74
N LEU A 208 3.15 -7.44 -14.41
CA LEU A 208 3.22 -6.00 -14.19
C LEU A 208 2.69 -5.22 -15.40
N THR A 209 1.68 -4.41 -15.14
CA THR A 209 1.11 -3.44 -16.09
C THR A 209 1.20 -2.04 -15.49
N ILE A 210 1.66 -1.06 -16.27
CA ILE A 210 1.73 0.34 -15.87
C ILE A 210 1.05 1.17 -16.96
N ASP A 211 -0.01 1.88 -16.60
CA ASP A 211 -0.78 2.74 -17.53
C ASP A 211 -1.17 1.98 -18.82
N GLY A 212 -1.67 0.75 -18.64
CA GLY A 212 -2.03 -0.17 -19.75
C GLY A 212 -0.84 -0.80 -20.49
N THR A 213 0.39 -0.36 -20.29
CA THR A 213 1.58 -0.96 -20.89
C THR A 213 1.92 -2.27 -20.17
N PRO A 214 1.96 -3.43 -20.87
CA PRO A 214 2.24 -4.73 -20.26
C PRO A 214 3.75 -4.91 -20.01
N LEU A 215 4.33 -4.02 -19.20
CA LEU A 215 5.77 -3.90 -18.96
C LEU A 215 6.41 -5.23 -18.56
N GLY A 216 5.74 -6.00 -17.70
CA GLY A 216 6.19 -7.32 -17.29
C GLY A 216 6.49 -8.29 -18.45
N ARG A 217 5.62 -8.32 -19.46
CA ARG A 217 5.77 -9.18 -20.64
C ARG A 217 6.92 -8.70 -21.52
N VAL A 218 7.01 -7.38 -21.73
CA VAL A 218 8.11 -6.76 -22.49
C VAL A 218 9.46 -7.11 -21.87
N LEU A 219 9.58 -7.05 -20.54
CA LEU A 219 10.81 -7.42 -19.83
C LEU A 219 11.12 -8.92 -19.92
N ALA A 220 10.11 -9.78 -19.85
CA ALA A 220 10.28 -11.23 -19.98
C ALA A 220 10.76 -11.62 -21.39
N GLU A 221 10.24 -10.96 -22.43
CA GLU A 221 10.67 -11.16 -23.82
C GLU A 221 12.13 -10.74 -24.02
N ARG A 222 12.51 -9.55 -23.54
CA ARG A 222 13.91 -9.07 -23.57
C ARG A 222 14.87 -10.03 -22.89
N ALA A 223 14.53 -10.50 -21.69
CA ALA A 223 15.35 -11.45 -20.95
C ALA A 223 15.47 -12.80 -21.68
N SER A 224 14.45 -13.20 -22.45
CA SER A 224 14.49 -14.43 -23.24
C SER A 224 15.35 -14.28 -24.50
N ALA A 225 15.23 -13.15 -25.21
CA ALA A 225 16.07 -12.83 -26.36
C ALA A 225 17.56 -12.75 -25.98
N ALA A 226 17.91 -12.02 -24.92
CA ALA A 226 19.29 -11.92 -24.44
C ALA A 226 19.87 -13.28 -24.04
N ARG A 227 19.07 -14.18 -23.45
CA ARG A 227 19.48 -15.55 -23.13
C ARG A 227 19.73 -16.39 -24.39
N ALA A 228 18.86 -16.28 -25.39
CA ALA A 228 19.05 -16.96 -26.67
C ALA A 228 20.32 -16.47 -27.40
N GLU A 229 20.57 -15.17 -27.39
CA GLU A 229 21.79 -14.57 -27.96
C GLU A 229 23.06 -15.02 -27.23
N ALA A 230 23.02 -15.07 -25.90
CA ALA A 230 24.14 -15.56 -25.08
C ALA A 230 24.38 -17.06 -25.29
N ALA A 231 23.33 -17.86 -25.41
CA ALA A 231 23.42 -19.28 -25.72
C ALA A 231 24.00 -19.51 -27.14
N ALA A 232 23.54 -18.76 -28.13
CA ALA A 232 24.07 -18.82 -29.50
C ALA A 232 25.55 -18.38 -29.56
N HIS A 233 25.95 -17.36 -28.80
CA HIS A 233 27.37 -16.98 -28.67
C HIS A 233 28.20 -18.02 -27.94
N ALA A 234 27.64 -18.70 -26.92
CA ALA A 234 28.32 -19.78 -26.22
C ALA A 234 28.50 -21.00 -27.13
N GLU A 235 27.50 -21.36 -27.94
CA GLU A 235 27.56 -22.44 -28.92
C GLU A 235 28.52 -22.12 -30.07
N ALA A 236 28.54 -20.87 -30.57
CA ALA A 236 29.50 -20.42 -31.58
C ALA A 236 30.96 -20.40 -31.06
N ASN A 237 31.16 -20.27 -29.75
CA ASN A 237 32.47 -20.32 -29.10
C ASN A 237 32.81 -21.72 -28.52
N ALA A 238 31.92 -22.72 -28.67
CA ALA A 238 32.09 -24.06 -28.09
C ALA A 238 33.05 -24.98 -28.86
N GLU A 239 33.75 -24.50 -29.89
CA GLU A 239 34.93 -25.17 -30.46
C GLU A 239 36.22 -24.96 -29.65
N ALA A 240 36.18 -24.22 -28.54
CA ALA A 240 37.30 -24.13 -27.60
C ALA A 240 36.83 -24.12 -26.13
N ASN A 241 37.30 -25.09 -25.35
CA ASN A 241 37.11 -25.30 -23.90
C ASN A 241 35.80 -25.96 -23.41
N ALA A 242 35.84 -27.30 -23.37
CA ALA A 242 35.03 -28.09 -22.47
C ALA A 242 35.53 -27.95 -21.02
N THR A 243 34.90 -27.13 -20.18
CA THR A 243 34.80 -27.38 -18.73
C THR A 243 33.77 -26.49 -18.03
N LYS A 244 32.76 -27.16 -17.45
CA LYS A 244 31.83 -26.74 -16.36
C LYS A 244 31.24 -25.32 -16.43
N ALA A 245 30.08 -25.20 -17.07
CA ALA A 245 29.18 -24.07 -16.89
C ALA A 245 28.53 -24.08 -15.48
N PRO A 246 28.46 -22.92 -14.78
CA PRO A 246 27.72 -22.79 -13.55
C PRO A 246 26.22 -22.77 -13.83
N ASN A 247 25.46 -23.50 -13.02
CA ASN A 247 24.01 -23.63 -13.11
C ASN A 247 23.37 -22.32 -12.61
N VAL A 248 23.20 -21.33 -13.49
CA VAL A 248 22.48 -20.09 -13.18
C VAL A 248 20.98 -20.41 -13.15
N THR A 249 20.44 -20.41 -11.94
CA THR A 249 19.12 -20.89 -11.57
C THR A 249 17.98 -20.31 -12.41
N ASN A 250 17.14 -21.19 -12.96
CA ASN A 250 15.83 -20.88 -13.53
C ASN A 250 15.03 -19.95 -12.61
N ALA A 251 14.80 -18.71 -13.04
CA ALA A 251 13.65 -17.94 -12.58
C ALA A 251 12.41 -18.58 -13.24
N THR A 252 11.89 -19.65 -12.62
CA THR A 252 10.74 -20.38 -13.15
C THR A 252 9.49 -19.52 -13.10
N THR A 253 8.80 -19.48 -14.23
CA THR A 253 7.41 -19.03 -14.41
C THR A 253 6.40 -19.81 -13.55
N ASP A 254 6.85 -20.87 -12.87
CA ASP A 254 6.00 -21.82 -12.13
C ASP A 254 5.80 -21.49 -10.64
N LYS A 255 6.54 -20.52 -10.08
CA LYS A 255 6.37 -20.21 -8.66
C LYS A 255 5.05 -19.43 -8.48
N PRO A 256 4.12 -19.88 -7.62
CA PRO A 256 2.83 -19.23 -7.45
C PRO A 256 2.98 -17.80 -6.89
N GLU A 257 1.97 -16.97 -7.14
CA GLU A 257 1.82 -15.66 -6.50
C GLU A 257 1.38 -15.87 -5.04
N GLN A 258 2.10 -15.26 -4.10
CA GLN A 258 1.94 -15.43 -2.64
C GLN A 258 2.14 -14.09 -1.91
N GLY A 259 1.81 -12.99 -2.57
CA GLY A 259 2.05 -11.64 -2.08
C GLY A 259 1.09 -11.20 -0.98
N SER A 260 0.91 -9.90 -0.82
CA SER A 260 -0.22 -9.26 -0.13
C SER A 260 -0.29 -7.80 -0.57
N ILE A 261 -1.44 -7.18 -0.44
CA ILE A 261 -1.56 -5.72 -0.53
C ILE A 261 -2.64 -5.20 0.41
N ILE A 262 -2.28 -4.16 1.15
CA ILE A 262 -3.25 -3.36 1.92
C ILE A 262 -3.51 -2.06 1.17
N MET A 263 -4.77 -1.71 0.98
CA MET A 263 -5.22 -0.48 0.32
C MET A 263 -6.06 0.35 1.28
N ILE A 264 -5.53 1.47 1.75
CA ILE A 264 -6.26 2.42 2.59
C ILE A 264 -6.77 3.56 1.71
N VAL A 265 -8.08 3.78 1.73
CA VAL A 265 -8.76 4.81 0.96
C VAL A 265 -9.39 5.81 1.94
N ALA A 266 -9.12 7.09 1.72
CA ALA A 266 -9.70 8.19 2.48
C ALA A 266 -10.52 9.08 1.55
N THR A 267 -11.59 9.69 2.06
CA THR A 267 -12.32 10.72 1.32
C THR A 267 -12.90 11.76 2.27
N ASP A 268 -13.10 12.99 1.79
CA ASP A 268 -13.87 14.02 2.48
C ASP A 268 -15.34 14.06 2.03
N ALA A 269 -15.75 13.16 1.13
CA ALA A 269 -17.15 13.02 0.74
C ALA A 269 -18.00 12.46 1.90
N PRO A 270 -19.19 13.03 2.19
CA PRO A 270 -20.06 12.55 3.25
C PRO A 270 -20.72 11.23 2.85
N LEU A 271 -20.17 10.13 3.36
CA LEU A 271 -20.58 8.76 3.06
C LEU A 271 -20.93 7.99 4.34
N ASP A 272 -21.94 7.12 4.26
CA ASP A 272 -22.21 6.11 5.29
C ASP A 272 -21.31 4.87 5.14
N ALA A 273 -21.34 3.97 6.13
CA ALA A 273 -20.53 2.74 6.13
C ALA A 273 -20.83 1.81 4.95
N ARG A 274 -22.10 1.72 4.50
CA ARG A 274 -22.49 0.90 3.34
C ARG A 274 -21.91 1.49 2.05
N GLN A 275 -21.91 2.81 1.89
CA GLN A 275 -21.31 3.49 0.76
C GLN A 275 -19.78 3.35 0.78
N LEU A 276 -19.16 3.45 1.96
CA LEU A 276 -17.73 3.19 2.14
C LEU A 276 -17.37 1.74 1.81
N LYS A 277 -18.23 0.76 2.12
CA LYS A 277 -18.04 -0.64 1.70
C LYS A 277 -18.01 -0.75 0.17
N ARG A 278 -18.90 -0.04 -0.52
CA ARG A 278 -18.91 0.02 -1.99
C ARG A 278 -17.65 0.69 -2.54
N LEU A 279 -17.18 1.77 -1.91
CA LEU A 279 -15.97 2.48 -2.28
C LEU A 279 -14.71 1.62 -2.07
N SER A 280 -14.59 0.93 -0.93
CA SER A 280 -13.43 0.07 -0.63
C SER A 280 -13.30 -1.07 -1.64
N LEU A 281 -14.42 -1.63 -2.10
CA LEU A 281 -14.41 -2.65 -3.15
C LEU A 281 -13.84 -2.15 -4.49
N ARG A 282 -13.86 -0.83 -4.77
CA ARG A 282 -13.28 -0.26 -6.01
C ARG A 282 -11.76 -0.23 -6.00
N ALA A 283 -11.12 -0.36 -4.83
CA ALA A 283 -9.68 -0.55 -4.74
C ALA A 283 -9.23 -1.79 -5.53
N ALA A 284 -10.06 -2.85 -5.54
CA ALA A 284 -9.84 -4.06 -6.33
C ALA A 284 -9.71 -3.77 -7.84
N ALA A 285 -10.47 -2.80 -8.37
CA ALA A 285 -10.37 -2.42 -9.78
C ALA A 285 -9.03 -1.75 -10.10
N GLY A 286 -8.55 -0.86 -9.24
CA GLY A 286 -7.22 -0.25 -9.38
C GLY A 286 -6.10 -1.28 -9.29
N LEU A 287 -6.20 -2.19 -8.32
CA LEU A 287 -5.26 -3.31 -8.15
C LEU A 287 -5.21 -4.22 -9.39
N ALA A 288 -6.36 -4.62 -9.93
CA ALA A 288 -6.43 -5.49 -11.10
C ALA A 288 -5.80 -4.86 -12.35
N ARG A 289 -5.94 -3.53 -12.55
CA ARG A 289 -5.34 -2.81 -13.69
C ARG A 289 -3.81 -2.82 -13.71
N THR A 290 -3.17 -3.06 -12.56
CA THR A 290 -1.71 -3.22 -12.47
C THR A 290 -1.25 -4.66 -12.79
N GLY A 291 -2.18 -5.59 -12.99
CA GLY A 291 -1.91 -6.99 -13.32
C GLY A 291 -2.10 -7.98 -12.18
N SER A 292 -2.71 -7.58 -11.06
CA SER A 292 -3.06 -8.55 -10.00
C SER A 292 -4.14 -9.52 -10.45
N VAL A 293 -4.06 -10.75 -9.93
CA VAL A 293 -5.05 -11.82 -10.12
C VAL A 293 -5.56 -12.40 -8.80
N TYR A 294 -5.26 -11.75 -7.67
CA TYR A 294 -5.59 -12.21 -6.32
C TYR A 294 -5.09 -13.64 -6.05
N GLY A 295 -3.76 -13.84 -6.14
CA GLY A 295 -3.16 -15.15 -5.97
C GLY A 295 -3.53 -15.80 -4.64
N HIS A 296 -3.58 -17.13 -4.59
CA HIS A 296 -4.07 -17.88 -3.42
C HIS A 296 -3.43 -17.43 -2.09
N GLY A 297 -2.11 -17.21 -2.09
CA GLY A 297 -1.38 -16.77 -0.89
C GLY A 297 -1.48 -15.27 -0.60
N SER A 298 -2.24 -14.49 -1.37
CA SER A 298 -2.28 -13.03 -1.30
C SER A 298 -3.27 -12.49 -0.27
N GLY A 299 -2.80 -11.75 0.72
CA GLY A 299 -3.67 -10.99 1.62
C GLY A 299 -4.07 -9.65 0.99
N ASP A 300 -5.21 -9.60 0.30
CA ASP A 300 -5.66 -8.42 -0.45
C ASP A 300 -6.86 -7.77 0.25
N ILE A 301 -6.61 -6.69 0.99
CA ILE A 301 -7.62 -6.06 1.85
C ILE A 301 -7.65 -4.56 1.61
N ALA A 302 -8.86 -4.01 1.45
CA ALA A 302 -9.09 -2.59 1.33
C ALA A 302 -9.88 -2.06 2.53
N LEU A 303 -9.54 -0.86 3.02
CA LEU A 303 -10.32 -0.10 4.00
C LEU A 303 -10.64 1.26 3.39
N ALA A 304 -11.90 1.68 3.45
CA ALA A 304 -12.29 3.05 3.12
C ALA A 304 -12.85 3.77 4.35
N PHE A 305 -12.51 5.04 4.54
CA PHE A 305 -13.09 5.89 5.58
C PHE A 305 -13.38 7.30 5.04
N SER A 306 -14.32 8.00 5.68
CA SER A 306 -14.67 9.39 5.33
C SER A 306 -14.37 10.35 6.49
N THR A 307 -13.71 11.47 6.21
CA THR A 307 -13.45 12.53 7.21
C THR A 307 -14.55 13.58 7.30
N ALA A 308 -15.65 13.41 6.56
CA ALA A 308 -16.73 14.40 6.45
C ALA A 308 -17.49 14.65 7.75
N TYR A 309 -17.52 13.66 8.65
CA TYR A 309 -18.13 13.76 9.97
C TYR A 309 -17.51 12.74 10.92
N THR A 310 -17.74 12.93 12.22
CA THR A 310 -17.36 11.98 13.26
C THR A 310 -18.58 11.46 14.01
N VAL A 311 -18.40 10.32 14.68
CA VAL A 311 -19.38 9.67 15.56
C VAL A 311 -18.83 9.74 16.99
N PRO A 312 -19.29 10.71 17.81
CA PRO A 312 -18.77 10.87 19.16
C PRO A 312 -19.12 9.68 20.06
N HIS A 313 -18.15 9.17 20.83
CA HIS A 313 -18.28 7.94 21.62
C HIS A 313 -19.44 7.96 22.62
N GLY A 314 -19.67 9.11 23.26
CA GLY A 314 -20.71 9.28 24.28
C GLY A 314 -22.00 9.92 23.77
N ALA A 315 -22.20 10.01 22.46
CA ALA A 315 -23.42 10.62 21.91
C ALA A 315 -24.59 9.63 21.96
N ASP A 316 -25.73 10.08 22.51
CA ASP A 316 -27.00 9.34 22.43
C ASP A 316 -27.61 9.41 21.01
N PHE A 317 -27.36 10.51 20.30
CA PHE A 317 -27.80 10.72 18.92
C PHE A 317 -26.68 11.34 18.09
N VAL A 318 -26.55 10.87 16.85
CA VAL A 318 -25.57 11.38 15.89
C VAL A 318 -26.31 12.15 14.81
N THR A 319 -25.90 13.39 14.55
CA THR A 319 -26.39 14.17 13.41
C THR A 319 -25.43 13.98 12.25
N LEU A 320 -25.94 13.51 11.13
CA LEU A 320 -25.17 13.31 9.90
C LEU A 320 -25.31 14.54 8.97
N PRO A 321 -24.26 14.90 8.23
CA PRO A 321 -24.40 15.84 7.11
C PRO A 321 -25.25 15.21 5.99
N PRO A 322 -25.73 16.01 5.02
CA PRO A 322 -26.31 15.46 3.80
C PRO A 322 -25.32 14.50 3.13
N LEU A 323 -25.71 13.24 3.00
CA LEU A 323 -24.87 12.23 2.38
C LEU A 323 -24.96 12.31 0.85
N VAL A 324 -23.88 11.91 0.18
CA VAL A 324 -23.89 11.76 -1.28
C VAL A 324 -24.92 10.69 -1.65
N ALA A 325 -25.84 11.00 -2.58
CA ALA A 325 -26.81 10.01 -3.04
C ALA A 325 -26.12 8.87 -3.81
N ASP A 326 -26.67 7.64 -3.73
CA ASP A 326 -26.03 6.45 -4.29
C ASP A 326 -25.74 6.52 -5.80
N HIS A 327 -26.58 7.22 -6.57
CA HIS A 327 -26.39 7.43 -8.01
C HIS A 327 -25.24 8.42 -8.33
N GLY A 328 -24.80 9.19 -7.34
CA GLY A 328 -23.67 10.12 -7.44
C GLY A 328 -22.32 9.54 -7.04
N LEU A 329 -22.24 8.24 -6.74
CA LEU A 329 -20.99 7.61 -6.26
C LEU A 329 -20.00 7.22 -7.37
N ASP A 330 -20.44 7.12 -8.62
CA ASP A 330 -19.58 6.67 -9.73
C ASP A 330 -18.29 7.52 -9.90
N PRO A 331 -18.33 8.87 -9.76
CA PRO A 331 -17.10 9.67 -9.72
C PRO A 331 -16.14 9.24 -8.60
N LEU A 332 -16.63 8.98 -7.38
CA LEU A 332 -15.80 8.51 -6.26
C LEU A 332 -15.24 7.11 -6.53
N PHE A 333 -16.03 6.24 -7.17
CA PHE A 333 -15.58 4.89 -7.54
C PHE A 333 -14.45 4.93 -8.56
N ARG A 334 -14.55 5.80 -9.57
CA ARG A 334 -13.48 6.03 -10.54
C ARG A 334 -12.25 6.60 -9.84
N ALA A 335 -12.42 7.61 -9.00
CA ALA A 335 -11.34 8.24 -8.25
C ALA A 335 -10.61 7.23 -7.35
N CYS A 336 -11.34 6.33 -6.68
CA CYS A 336 -10.76 5.25 -5.89
C CYS A 336 -9.90 4.32 -6.74
N ALA A 337 -10.41 3.84 -7.88
CA ALA A 337 -9.65 2.95 -8.76
C ALA A 337 -8.38 3.64 -9.30
N ASP A 338 -8.50 4.87 -9.80
CA ASP A 338 -7.38 5.64 -10.35
C ASP A 338 -6.33 5.99 -9.26
N SER A 339 -6.77 6.35 -8.04
CA SER A 339 -5.88 6.60 -6.90
C SER A 339 -5.14 5.34 -6.46
N VAL A 340 -5.81 4.18 -6.38
CA VAL A 340 -5.14 2.92 -5.99
C VAL A 340 -4.14 2.46 -7.05
N GLU A 341 -4.50 2.52 -8.33
CA GLU A 341 -3.60 2.20 -9.44
C GLU A 341 -2.36 3.11 -9.42
N GLN A 342 -2.55 4.43 -9.29
CA GLN A 342 -1.46 5.39 -9.16
C GLN A 342 -0.58 5.12 -7.93
N ALA A 343 -1.19 4.79 -6.78
CA ALA A 343 -0.45 4.53 -5.55
C ALA A 343 0.43 3.28 -5.66
N ILE A 344 -0.02 2.23 -6.36
CA ILE A 344 0.81 1.05 -6.64
C ILE A 344 1.99 1.41 -7.54
N VAL A 345 1.75 2.22 -8.58
CA VAL A 345 2.82 2.72 -9.45
C VAL A 345 3.81 3.57 -8.67
N ASP A 346 3.34 4.47 -7.80
CA ASP A 346 4.19 5.29 -6.92
C ASP A 346 5.05 4.42 -5.98
N ALA A 347 4.49 3.34 -5.41
CA ALA A 347 5.25 2.43 -4.56
C ALA A 347 6.46 1.82 -5.29
N LEU A 348 6.26 1.36 -6.53
CA LEU A 348 7.33 0.79 -7.37
C LEU A 348 8.32 1.85 -7.85
N TRP A 349 7.81 3.04 -8.18
CA TRP A 349 8.60 4.14 -8.75
C TRP A 349 9.51 4.81 -7.74
N SER A 350 9.03 4.95 -6.50
CA SER A 350 9.71 5.61 -5.39
C SER A 350 10.59 4.67 -4.57
N ALA A 351 10.45 3.35 -4.75
CA ALA A 351 11.26 2.36 -4.06
C ALA A 351 12.75 2.40 -4.47
N GLU A 352 13.65 2.26 -3.49
CA GLU A 352 15.07 2.00 -3.72
C GLU A 352 15.39 0.50 -3.68
N SER A 353 16.45 0.06 -4.34
CA SER A 353 16.93 -1.32 -4.21
C SER A 353 17.27 -1.65 -2.75
N VAL A 354 16.81 -2.79 -2.23
CA VAL A 354 17.11 -3.24 -0.86
C VAL A 354 17.73 -4.63 -0.88
N THR A 355 18.80 -4.78 -0.11
CA THR A 355 19.38 -6.07 0.27
C THR A 355 18.98 -6.36 1.71
N GLY A 356 18.51 -7.58 1.97
CA GLY A 356 18.04 -8.02 3.27
C GLY A 356 18.75 -9.27 3.77
N ARG A 357 18.05 -10.07 4.57
CA ARG A 357 18.57 -11.32 5.13
C ARG A 357 19.12 -12.27 4.06
N ASP A 358 20.11 -13.06 4.44
CA ASP A 358 20.74 -14.08 3.59
C ASP A 358 21.27 -13.56 2.24
N GLY A 359 21.49 -12.24 2.13
CA GLY A 359 21.91 -11.60 0.88
C GLY A 359 20.79 -11.50 -0.18
N HIS A 360 19.53 -11.82 0.17
CA HIS A 360 18.41 -11.61 -0.73
C HIS A 360 18.30 -10.14 -1.12
N ARG A 361 17.94 -9.89 -2.38
CA ARG A 361 17.87 -8.54 -2.93
C ARG A 361 16.63 -8.35 -3.80
N ARG A 362 16.02 -7.17 -3.68
CA ARG A 362 15.01 -6.68 -4.61
C ARG A 362 15.52 -5.40 -5.24
N LEU A 363 15.58 -5.39 -6.56
CA LEU A 363 15.94 -4.21 -7.32
C LEU A 363 14.75 -3.26 -7.41
N SER A 364 15.01 -1.96 -7.39
CA SER A 364 13.99 -0.97 -7.74
C SER A 364 13.57 -1.12 -9.20
N LEU A 365 12.37 -0.64 -9.53
CA LEU A 365 11.89 -0.61 -10.92
C LEU A 365 12.86 0.15 -11.84
N ARG A 366 13.42 1.26 -11.35
CA ARG A 366 14.36 2.12 -12.09
C ARG A 366 15.71 1.45 -12.32
N ASP A 367 16.21 0.73 -11.32
CA ASP A 367 17.47 -0.02 -11.46
C ASP A 367 17.29 -1.23 -12.38
N SER A 368 16.10 -1.84 -12.41
CA SER A 368 15.78 -2.97 -13.28
C SER A 368 15.48 -2.59 -14.72
N VAL A 369 15.02 -1.37 -14.97
CA VAL A 369 14.59 -0.91 -16.30
C VAL A 369 15.18 0.48 -16.59
N PRO A 370 16.45 0.57 -17.03
CA PRO A 370 17.08 1.87 -17.27
C PRO A 370 16.39 2.71 -18.37
N ASP A 371 15.72 2.06 -19.33
CA ASP A 371 14.99 2.68 -20.43
C ASP A 371 13.46 2.76 -20.18
N LEU A 372 13.05 2.75 -18.90
CA LEU A 372 11.65 2.70 -18.47
C LEU A 372 10.76 3.78 -19.14
N LEU A 373 11.25 5.02 -19.24
CA LEU A 373 10.48 6.09 -19.86
C LEU A 373 10.24 5.87 -21.35
N GLN A 374 11.21 5.32 -22.07
CA GLN A 374 11.04 5.00 -23.48
C GLN A 374 9.97 3.92 -23.65
N LEU A 375 9.99 2.89 -22.79
CA LEU A 375 9.01 1.81 -22.80
C LEU A 375 7.59 2.27 -22.47
N LEU A 376 7.45 3.28 -21.60
CA LEU A 376 6.16 3.88 -21.27
C LEU A 376 5.71 4.94 -22.30
N GLY A 377 6.37 5.03 -23.46
CA GLY A 377 6.01 5.97 -24.53
C GLY A 377 6.32 7.43 -24.22
N ARG A 378 7.23 7.70 -23.26
CA ARG A 378 7.65 9.04 -22.80
C ARG A 378 9.10 9.39 -23.17
N GLY A 379 9.68 8.70 -24.16
CA GLY A 379 11.01 8.99 -24.67
C GLY A 379 11.02 10.18 -25.63
N ALA A 380 11.62 11.29 -25.19
CA ALA A 380 11.87 12.55 -25.91
C ALA A 380 10.64 13.37 -26.34
N GLN A 381 10.24 14.31 -25.48
CA GLN A 381 9.78 15.64 -25.92
C GLN A 381 10.74 16.69 -25.42
#